data_AF-A0A7J6QU49-F1
#
_entry.id   AF-A0A7J6QU49-F1
#
_cell.length_a   1.000
_cell.length_b   1.000
_cell.length_c   1.000
_cell.angle_alpha   90.00
_cell.angle_beta   90.00
_cell.angle_gamma   90.00
#
_symmetry.space_group_name_H-M   'P 1'
#
loop_
_entity.id
_entity.type
_entity.pdbx_description
1 polymer ?
#
loop_
_entity_poly.entity_id
_entity_poly.type
_entity_poly.pdbx_seq_one_letter_code
_entity_poly.pdbx_strand_id
1 'polypeptide(L)'
;ETASGYALFVRDQYDELGNIDEGAVQTDNLKDFMSLVKLRAFLPFTSAEVALSNINAIVAGECTDELRDFLSMHLTTQSKKKKKAAAYKLGVADPKLGDSLNELGFQVTYSQSVRDMLRGCRQHVAKMVKMDESDLDKARCGLGHAYSRNKMQFDPNRQDKPIINAIAILDGL
;
A
#
# COMPACT_ATOMS: atom_id res chain seq x y z
N GLU A 1 0.60 1.61 0.89
CA GLU A 1 0.68 0.19 0.47
C GLU A 1 -0.33 -0.08 -0.65
N THR A 2 0.02 -0.89 -1.65
CA THR A 2 -0.89 -1.36 -2.71
C THR A 2 -0.61 -2.83 -3.05
N ALA A 3 -1.52 -3.47 -3.80
CA ALA A 3 -1.33 -4.86 -4.24
C ALA A 3 -0.08 -5.06 -5.11
N SER A 4 0.37 -4.00 -5.78
CA SER A 4 1.54 -4.02 -6.66
C SER A 4 2.83 -3.61 -5.96
N GLY A 5 2.80 -3.08 -4.73
CA GLY A 5 3.99 -2.63 -4.03
C GLY A 5 3.79 -1.55 -2.96
N TYR A 6 4.90 -0.97 -2.51
CA TYR A 6 4.91 0.18 -1.61
C TYR A 6 5.09 1.49 -2.39
N ALA A 7 4.20 2.45 -2.17
CA ALA A 7 4.29 3.79 -2.75
C ALA A 7 4.49 4.81 -1.63
N LEU A 8 5.54 5.62 -1.74
CA LEU A 8 5.81 6.72 -0.84
C LEU A 8 5.48 8.04 -1.54
N PHE A 9 4.57 8.79 -0.93
CA PHE A 9 4.13 10.09 -1.41
C PHE A 9 4.66 11.19 -0.49
N VAL A 10 4.98 12.34 -1.07
CA VAL A 10 5.38 13.55 -0.35
C VAL A 10 4.36 14.63 -0.64
N ARG A 11 3.89 15.28 0.42
CA ARG A 11 3.05 16.47 0.33
C ARG A 11 3.93 17.70 0.27
N ASP A 12 3.72 18.55 -0.73
CA ASP A 12 4.35 19.86 -0.77
C ASP A 12 3.55 20.80 0.15
N GLN A 13 4.24 21.35 1.16
CA GLN A 13 3.72 22.30 2.16
C GLN A 13 2.65 21.71 3.10
N TYR A 14 3.10 21.36 4.31
CA TYR A 14 2.25 21.10 5.45
C TYR A 14 2.11 22.40 6.24
N ASP A 15 1.00 23.12 6.05
CA ASP A 15 0.68 24.27 6.90
C ASP A 15 0.02 23.73 8.18
N GLU A 16 0.74 23.80 9.30
CA GLU A 16 0.30 23.29 10.62
C GLU A 16 -0.90 24.06 11.18
N LEU A 17 -1.23 25.23 10.61
CA LEU A 17 -2.28 26.14 11.09
C LEU A 17 -3.58 26.09 10.30
N GLY A 18 -3.62 25.39 9.17
CA GLY A 18 -4.84 25.21 8.39
C GLY A 18 -5.53 23.92 8.80
N ASN A 19 -6.68 24.01 9.47
CA ASN A 19 -7.71 22.97 9.32
C ASN A 19 -7.75 22.64 7.84
N ILE A 20 -7.43 21.41 7.50
CA ILE A 20 -7.64 20.92 6.14
C ILE A 20 -9.11 21.16 5.90
N ASP A 21 -9.43 22.05 4.96
CA ASP A 21 -10.76 22.11 4.41
C ASP A 21 -11.08 20.68 4.01
N GLU A 22 -11.97 20.05 4.78
CA GLU A 22 -12.27 18.62 4.69
C GLU A 22 -12.75 18.22 3.27
N GLY A 23 -13.07 19.22 2.43
CA GLY A 23 -13.41 19.09 1.02
C GLY A 23 -12.25 19.18 0.01
N ALA A 24 -11.06 19.72 0.34
CA ALA A 24 -10.01 19.98 -0.65
C ALA A 24 -9.13 18.76 -1.00
N VAL A 25 -9.17 17.71 -0.19
CA VAL A 25 -8.42 16.45 -0.43
C VAL A 25 -9.26 15.43 -1.21
N GLN A 26 -10.57 15.64 -1.31
CA GLN A 26 -11.51 14.88 -2.14
C GLN A 26 -11.63 15.49 -3.54
N THR A 27 -10.52 15.84 -4.18
CA THR A 27 -10.56 16.30 -5.57
C THR A 27 -10.65 15.09 -6.50
N ASP A 28 -11.80 14.92 -7.14
CA ASP A 28 -11.97 13.98 -8.27
C ASP A 28 -11.00 14.31 -9.43
N ASN A 29 -10.53 15.55 -9.48
CA ASN A 29 -9.56 16.02 -10.47
C ASN A 29 -8.13 15.59 -10.12
N LEU A 30 -7.56 14.75 -10.97
CA LEU A 30 -6.17 14.29 -10.89
C LEU A 30 -5.14 15.43 -10.83
N LYS A 31 -5.34 16.48 -11.63
CA LYS A 31 -4.38 17.59 -11.78
C LYS A 31 -4.23 18.36 -10.48
N ASP A 32 -5.34 18.61 -9.81
CA ASP A 32 -5.37 19.31 -8.53
C ASP A 32 -4.73 18.45 -7.45
N PHE A 33 -5.03 17.14 -7.44
CA PHE A 33 -4.40 16.21 -6.51
C PHE A 33 -2.87 16.08 -6.71
N MET A 34 -2.39 15.99 -7.95
CA MET A 34 -0.96 15.94 -8.28
C MET A 34 -0.20 17.23 -7.92
N SER A 35 -0.90 18.35 -7.78
CA SER A 35 -0.30 19.59 -7.30
C SER A 35 -0.02 19.55 -5.79
N LEU A 36 -0.87 18.85 -5.03
CA LEU A 36 -0.77 18.70 -3.58
C LEU A 36 0.18 17.56 -3.16
N VAL A 37 0.14 16.45 -3.91
CA VAL A 37 0.85 15.21 -3.59
C VAL A 37 1.70 14.75 -4.76
N LYS A 38 2.99 14.52 -4.49
CA LYS A 38 3.96 14.00 -5.46
C LYS A 38 4.40 12.61 -5.07
N LEU A 39 4.44 11.71 -6.05
CA LEU A 39 5.05 10.39 -5.86
C LEU A 39 6.57 10.57 -5.69
N ARG A 40 7.10 10.14 -4.54
CA ARG A 40 8.53 10.22 -4.24
C ARG A 40 9.25 8.96 -4.67
N ALA A 41 8.67 7.81 -4.35
CA ALA A 41 9.24 6.52 -4.67
C ALA A 41 8.15 5.45 -4.77
N PHE A 42 8.40 4.45 -5.60
CA PHE A 42 7.57 3.27 -5.73
C PHE A 42 8.46 2.03 -5.75
N LEU A 43 8.18 1.09 -4.86
CA LEU A 43 8.83 -0.22 -4.78
C LEU A 43 7.81 -1.27 -5.21
N PRO A 44 7.88 -1.77 -6.47
CA PRO A 44 7.04 -2.86 -6.92
C PRO A 44 7.42 -4.18 -6.24
N PHE A 45 6.44 -5.03 -5.95
CA PHE A 45 6.71 -6.39 -5.52
C PHE A 45 7.21 -7.24 -6.69
N THR A 46 8.26 -8.03 -6.45
CA THR A 46 8.91 -8.86 -7.48
C THR A 46 8.15 -10.16 -7.76
N SER A 47 7.43 -10.69 -6.76
CA SER A 47 6.68 -11.95 -6.85
C SER A 47 5.38 -11.89 -6.03
N ALA A 48 4.40 -12.71 -6.41
CA ALA A 48 3.14 -12.86 -5.69
C ALA A 48 3.34 -13.39 -4.26
N GLU A 49 4.38 -14.19 -4.02
CA GLU A 49 4.73 -14.71 -2.69
C GLU A 49 5.20 -13.59 -1.76
N VAL A 50 6.03 -12.68 -2.29
CA VAL A 50 6.50 -11.49 -1.58
C VAL A 50 5.32 -10.57 -1.28
N ALA A 51 4.43 -10.35 -2.25
CA ALA A 51 3.21 -9.57 -2.04
C ALA A 51 2.31 -10.18 -0.94
N LEU A 52 2.18 -11.51 -0.91
CA LEU A 52 1.39 -12.24 0.09
C LEU A 52 2.02 -12.17 1.50
N SER A 53 3.34 -12.31 1.60
CA SER A 53 4.06 -12.18 2.86
C SER A 53 3.92 -10.76 3.42
N ASN A 54 4.12 -9.74 2.58
CA ASN A 54 3.99 -8.34 2.96
C ASN A 54 2.57 -7.98 3.42
N ILE A 55 1.51 -8.43 2.72
CA ILE A 55 0.14 -8.14 3.17
C ILE A 55 -0.18 -8.82 4.51
N ASN A 56 0.31 -10.03 4.75
CA ASN A 56 0.13 -10.73 6.02
C ASN A 56 0.80 -9.97 7.18
N ALA A 57 2.03 -9.50 6.97
CA ALA A 57 2.75 -8.68 7.95
C ALA A 57 2.04 -7.34 8.22
N ILE A 58 1.59 -6.63 7.17
CA ILE A 58 0.83 -5.38 7.32
C ILE A 58 -0.44 -5.60 8.14
N VAL A 59 -1.17 -6.70 7.88
CA VAL A 59 -2.40 -7.02 8.63
C VAL A 59 -2.10 -7.36 10.10
N ALA A 60 -0.94 -7.96 10.39
CA ALA A 60 -0.48 -8.19 11.75
C ALA A 60 0.00 -6.90 12.44
N GLY A 61 0.24 -5.82 11.68
CA GLY A 61 0.83 -4.57 12.16
C GLY A 61 2.36 -4.63 12.26
N GLU A 62 3.00 -5.61 11.62
CA GLU A 62 4.44 -5.81 11.62
C GLU A 62 5.09 -5.11 10.42
N CYS A 63 6.31 -4.60 10.63
CA CYS A 63 7.10 -4.01 9.56
C CYS A 63 8.03 -5.06 8.96
N THR A 64 7.91 -5.34 7.66
CA THR A 64 8.83 -6.23 6.95
C THR A 64 10.18 -5.56 6.71
N ASP A 65 11.24 -6.35 6.57
CA ASP A 65 12.57 -5.83 6.24
C ASP A 65 12.57 -5.00 4.94
N GLU A 66 11.79 -5.43 3.94
CA GLU A 66 11.62 -4.68 2.68
C GLU A 66 11.02 -3.29 2.91
N LEU A 67 9.99 -3.19 3.74
CA LEU A 67 9.35 -1.91 4.07
C LEU A 67 10.32 -1.01 4.86
N ARG A 68 11.04 -1.59 5.84
CA ARG A 68 12.03 -0.87 6.63
C ARG A 68 13.14 -0.31 5.73
N ASP A 69 13.72 -1.15 4.88
CA ASP A 69 14.83 -0.76 4.02
C ASP A 69 14.39 0.29 2.98
N PHE A 70 13.16 0.16 2.45
CA PHE A 70 12.54 1.16 1.59
C PHE A 70 12.38 2.51 2.29
N LEU A 71 11.83 2.52 3.51
CA LEU A 71 11.64 3.74 4.30
C LEU A 71 12.99 4.36 4.69
N SER A 72 13.95 3.56 5.14
CA SER A 72 15.30 4.03 5.45
C SER A 72 15.97 4.65 4.24
N MET A 73 15.89 4.03 3.05
CA MET A 73 16.48 4.56 1.82
C MET A 73 15.86 5.89 1.38
N HIS A 74 14.55 6.09 1.59
CA HIS A 74 13.89 7.31 1.13
C HIS A 74 13.82 8.42 2.19
N LEU A 75 13.86 8.08 3.48
CA LEU A 75 13.77 9.03 4.59
C LEU A 75 15.14 9.46 5.14
N THR A 76 16.21 8.65 5.03
CA THR A 76 17.55 9.00 5.59
C THR A 76 18.48 9.72 4.60
N THR A 77 18.29 9.55 3.28
CA THR A 77 19.25 9.97 2.24
C THR A 77 19.31 11.48 1.97
N GLN A 78 18.55 12.30 2.71
CA GLN A 78 18.64 13.78 2.62
C GLN A 78 19.36 14.44 3.81
N SER A 79 19.79 13.68 4.82
CA SER A 79 20.40 14.24 6.05
C SER A 79 21.92 14.51 5.95
N LYS A 80 22.58 14.25 4.81
CA LYS A 80 24.04 14.46 4.67
C LYS A 80 24.45 15.87 4.21
N LYS A 81 23.53 16.83 4.05
CA LYS A 81 23.87 18.22 3.75
C LYS A 81 23.21 19.19 4.74
N LYS A 82 23.95 19.47 5.82
CA LYS A 82 23.84 20.65 6.70
C LYS A 82 22.42 21.05 7.17
N LYS A 83 22.17 20.78 8.46
CA LYS A 83 21.28 21.58 9.32
C LYS A 83 19.83 21.74 8.84
N LYS A 84 19.15 20.61 8.60
CA LYS A 84 17.71 20.42 8.83
C LYS A 84 17.43 18.92 8.82
N ALA A 85 17.74 18.25 9.93
CA ALA A 85 17.02 17.03 10.31
C ALA A 85 15.57 17.42 10.69
N ALA A 86 14.88 18.11 9.77
CA ALA A 86 13.50 18.50 9.92
C ALA A 86 12.67 17.25 9.64
N ALA A 87 12.51 16.44 10.68
CA ALA A 87 11.24 15.83 11.07
C ALA A 87 10.27 15.55 9.92
N TYR A 88 10.59 14.59 9.05
CA TYR A 88 9.57 14.01 8.19
C TYR A 88 8.61 13.22 9.08
N LYS A 89 7.40 13.74 9.27
CA LYS A 89 6.29 13.01 9.88
C LYS A 89 5.73 12.04 8.83
N LEU A 90 5.87 10.74 9.07
CA LEU A 90 5.33 9.69 8.24
C LEU A 90 3.84 9.49 8.56
N GLY A 91 2.98 9.66 7.55
CA GLY A 91 1.57 9.35 7.67
C GLY A 91 1.28 7.89 7.34
N VAL A 92 0.66 7.14 8.25
CA VAL A 92 0.26 5.74 8.05
C VAL A 92 -1.26 5.57 8.19
N ALA A 93 -1.81 4.54 7.52
CA ALA A 93 -3.24 4.22 7.61
C ALA A 93 -3.60 3.47 8.91
N ASP A 94 -2.77 2.52 9.32
CA ASP A 94 -3.01 1.66 10.48
C ASP A 94 -2.18 2.14 11.69
N PRO A 95 -2.83 2.42 12.85
CA PRO A 95 -2.12 2.75 14.08
C PRO A 95 -1.12 1.69 14.53
N LYS A 96 -1.44 0.40 14.40
CA LYS A 96 -0.56 -0.70 14.86
C LYS A 96 0.74 -0.75 14.09
N LEU A 97 0.64 -0.62 12.76
CA LEU A 97 1.82 -0.49 11.91
C LEU A 97 2.62 0.77 12.25
N GLY A 98 1.91 1.85 12.61
CA GLY A 98 2.53 3.08 13.07
C GLY A 98 3.33 2.93 14.35
N ASP A 99 2.83 2.17 15.32
CA ASP A 99 3.54 1.85 16.57
C ASP A 99 4.82 1.07 16.28
N SER A 100 4.74 0.00 15.47
CA SER A 100 5.90 -0.78 15.04
C SER A 100 6.96 0.06 14.31
N LEU A 101 6.53 1.03 13.49
CA LEU A 101 7.43 1.94 12.80
C LEU A 101 8.03 3.01 13.73
N ASN A 102 7.29 3.43 14.75
CA ASN A 102 7.76 4.36 15.76
C ASN A 102 8.83 3.73 16.66
N GLU A 103 8.69 2.44 16.99
CA GLU A 103 9.71 1.65 17.67
C GLU A 103 11.02 1.55 16.85
N LEU A 104 10.91 1.51 15.53
CA LEU A 104 12.06 1.56 14.60
C LEU A 104 12.69 2.95 14.46
N GLY A 105 12.16 3.97 15.14
CA GLY A 105 12.70 5.32 15.18
C GLY A 105 12.17 6.28 14.09
N PHE A 106 11.11 5.91 13.38
CA PHE A 106 10.43 6.81 12.44
C PHE A 106 9.41 7.69 13.18
N GLN A 107 9.33 8.98 12.87
CA GLN A 107 8.28 9.85 13.43
C GLN A 107 6.97 9.60 12.70
N VAL A 108 6.05 8.85 13.32
CA VAL A 108 4.77 8.47 12.69
C VAL A 108 3.61 9.33 13.18
N THR A 109 2.63 9.58 12.33
CA THR A 109 1.36 10.25 12.66
C THR A 109 0.20 9.50 12.03
N TYR A 110 -0.83 9.25 12.82
CA TYR A 110 -2.13 8.78 12.36
C TYR A 110 -3.16 9.88 12.67
N SER A 111 -3.81 10.43 11.66
CA SER A 111 -4.84 11.47 11.84
C SER A 111 -5.92 11.34 10.77
N GLN A 112 -7.08 11.95 11.00
CA GLN A 112 -8.17 11.95 10.02
C GLN A 112 -7.70 12.53 8.68
N SER A 113 -6.97 13.65 8.74
CA SER A 113 -6.26 14.26 7.62
C SER A 113 -5.41 13.27 6.81
N VAL A 114 -4.60 12.44 7.46
CA VAL A 114 -3.74 11.46 6.79
C VAL A 114 -4.58 10.41 6.09
N ARG A 115 -5.68 9.95 6.70
CA ARG A 115 -6.60 8.98 6.09
C ARG A 115 -7.28 9.54 4.84
N ASP A 116 -7.70 10.79 4.88
CA ASP A 116 -8.33 11.46 3.73
C ASP A 116 -7.32 11.65 2.59
N MET A 117 -6.07 11.98 2.92
CA MET A 117 -4.98 12.05 1.93
C MET A 117 -4.69 10.69 1.30
N LEU A 118 -4.61 9.63 2.11
CA LEU A 118 -4.40 8.26 1.62
C LEU A 118 -5.58 7.79 0.76
N ARG A 119 -6.80 8.27 1.01
CA ARG A 119 -7.97 8.01 0.16
C ARG A 119 -7.80 8.65 -1.23
N GLY A 120 -7.40 9.91 -1.31
CA GLY A 120 -7.07 10.56 -2.59
C GLY A 120 -5.94 9.85 -3.34
N CYS A 121 -4.89 9.42 -2.62
CA CYS A 121 -3.80 8.63 -3.20
C CYS A 121 -4.32 7.32 -3.81
N ARG A 122 -5.22 6.61 -3.13
CA ARG A 122 -5.81 5.35 -3.61
C ARG A 122 -6.67 5.55 -4.86
N GLN A 123 -7.44 6.63 -4.94
CA GLN A 123 -8.28 6.95 -6.10
C GLN A 123 -7.43 7.19 -7.36
N HIS A 124 -6.29 7.87 -7.21
CA HIS A 124 -5.44 8.28 -8.34
C HIS A 124 -4.20 7.40 -8.55
N VAL A 125 -4.08 6.29 -7.81
CA VAL A 125 -2.83 5.51 -7.74
C VAL A 125 -2.38 4.95 -9.09
N ALA A 126 -3.30 4.47 -9.93
CA ALA A 126 -2.98 3.92 -11.25
C ALA A 126 -2.28 4.97 -12.12
N LYS A 127 -2.81 6.19 -12.12
CA LYS A 127 -2.29 7.33 -12.89
C LYS A 127 -0.99 7.89 -12.28
N MET A 128 -0.86 7.91 -10.96
CA MET A 128 0.35 8.41 -10.28
C MET A 128 1.55 7.47 -10.43
N VAL A 129 1.31 6.15 -10.36
CA VAL A 129 2.34 5.11 -10.53
C VAL A 129 2.58 4.78 -12.01
N LYS A 130 1.78 5.37 -12.92
CA LYS A 130 1.83 5.13 -14.38
C LYS A 130 1.70 3.65 -14.71
N MET A 131 0.80 2.96 -14.01
CA MET A 131 0.42 1.58 -14.30
C MET A 131 -0.94 1.55 -14.96
N ASP A 132 -1.14 0.57 -15.84
CA ASP A 132 -2.44 0.31 -16.43
C ASP A 132 -3.43 -0.18 -15.36
N GLU A 133 -4.63 0.39 -15.39
CA GLU A 133 -5.67 0.08 -14.41
C GLU A 133 -6.07 -1.40 -14.45
N SER A 134 -6.10 -2.00 -15.66
CA SER A 134 -6.37 -3.42 -15.84
C SER A 134 -5.35 -4.32 -15.13
N ASP A 135 -4.07 -3.97 -15.17
CA ASP A 135 -3.02 -4.78 -14.54
C ASP A 135 -3.03 -4.62 -13.03
N LEU A 136 -3.36 -3.42 -12.55
CA LEU A 136 -3.54 -3.16 -11.13
C LEU A 136 -4.76 -3.92 -10.57
N ASP A 137 -5.84 -4.05 -11.34
CA ASP A 137 -7.01 -4.86 -10.96
C ASP A 137 -6.73 -6.37 -10.98
N LYS A 138 -5.96 -6.87 -11.95
CA LYS A 138 -5.48 -8.26 -11.94
C LYS A 138 -4.61 -8.54 -10.71
N ALA A 139 -3.70 -7.62 -10.37
CA ALA A 139 -2.86 -7.75 -9.18
C ALA A 139 -3.69 -7.77 -7.89
N ARG A 140 -4.70 -6.90 -7.77
CA ARG A 140 -5.65 -6.88 -6.65
C ARG A 140 -6.41 -8.20 -6.54
N CYS A 141 -6.94 -8.71 -7.65
CA CYS A 141 -7.71 -9.96 -7.70
C CYS A 141 -6.83 -11.17 -7.33
N GLY A 142 -5.63 -11.26 -7.91
CA GLY A 142 -4.66 -12.32 -7.61
C GLY A 142 -4.25 -12.34 -6.15
N LEU A 143 -3.89 -11.18 -5.59
CA LEU A 143 -3.51 -11.05 -4.19
C LEU A 143 -4.68 -11.33 -3.24
N GLY A 144 -5.88 -10.84 -3.57
CA GLY A 144 -7.09 -11.10 -2.78
C GLY A 144 -7.44 -12.58 -2.71
N HIS A 145 -7.35 -13.29 -3.85
CA HIS A 145 -7.53 -14.74 -3.89
C HIS A 145 -6.44 -15.47 -3.09
N ALA A 146 -5.17 -15.11 -3.26
CA ALA A 146 -4.06 -15.73 -2.55
C ALA A 146 -4.18 -15.54 -1.03
N TYR A 147 -4.48 -14.33 -0.59
CA TYR A 147 -4.69 -13.98 0.82
C TYR A 147 -5.87 -14.74 1.42
N SER A 148 -7.02 -14.76 0.74
CA SER A 148 -8.20 -15.50 1.21
C SER A 148 -7.95 -17.00 1.32
N ARG A 149 -7.31 -17.61 0.31
CA ARG A 149 -6.95 -19.03 0.34
C ARG A 149 -5.97 -19.38 1.45
N ASN A 150 -4.95 -18.53 1.66
CA ASN A 150 -3.97 -18.71 2.72
C ASN A 150 -4.65 -18.63 4.09
N LYS A 151 -5.53 -17.65 4.29
CA LYS A 151 -6.29 -17.48 5.53
C LYS A 151 -7.26 -18.62 5.82
N MET A 152 -7.89 -19.18 4.79
CA MET A 152 -8.82 -20.31 4.91
C MET A 152 -8.12 -21.67 5.03
N GLN A 153 -6.78 -21.72 4.97
CA GLN A 153 -6.01 -22.97 4.90
C GLN A 153 -6.55 -23.92 3.83
N PHE A 154 -6.77 -23.37 2.64
CA PHE A 154 -7.44 -24.07 1.55
C PHE A 154 -6.75 -25.42 1.26
N ASP A 155 -7.46 -26.53 1.50
CA ASP A 155 -6.96 -27.89 1.32
C ASP A 155 -7.26 -28.39 -0.10
N PRO A 156 -6.25 -28.62 -0.97
CA PRO A 156 -6.45 -29.17 -2.30
C PRO A 156 -7.15 -30.54 -2.30
N ASN A 157 -7.00 -31.33 -1.23
CA ASN A 157 -7.61 -32.65 -1.12
C ASN A 157 -9.11 -32.59 -0.81
N ARG A 158 -9.63 -31.43 -0.41
CA ARG A 158 -11.06 -31.16 -0.19
C ARG A 158 -11.71 -30.48 -1.40
N GLN A 159 -11.07 -30.52 -2.57
CA GLN A 159 -11.65 -30.01 -3.81
C GLN A 159 -12.42 -31.10 -4.56
N ASP A 160 -13.75 -30.95 -4.63
CA ASP A 160 -14.60 -31.88 -5.38
C ASP A 160 -14.70 -31.53 -6.88
N LYS A 161 -14.22 -30.33 -7.26
CA LYS A 161 -14.32 -29.80 -8.64
C LYS A 161 -13.65 -30.70 -9.69
N PRO A 162 -12.45 -31.27 -9.47
CA PRO A 162 -11.85 -32.22 -10.41
C PRO A 162 -12.70 -33.49 -10.62
N ILE A 163 -13.34 -33.98 -9.55
CA ILE A 163 -14.18 -35.18 -9.60
C ILE A 163 -15.46 -34.91 -10.41
N ILE A 164 -16.15 -33.80 -10.13
CA ILE A 164 -17.35 -33.39 -10.87
C ILE A 164 -17.04 -33.22 -12.37
N ASN A 165 -15.91 -32.58 -12.69
CA ASN A 165 -15.48 -32.40 -14.08
C ASN A 165 -15.17 -33.74 -14.76
N ALA A 166 -14.54 -34.69 -14.06
CA ALA A 166 -14.26 -36.00 -14.62
C ALA A 166 -15.53 -36.79 -14.94
N ILE A 167 -16.55 -36.73 -14.07
CA ILE A 167 -17.86 -37.35 -14.31
C ILE A 167 -18.55 -36.69 -15.51
N ALA A 168 -18.56 -35.36 -15.58
CA ALA A 168 -19.17 -34.64 -16.71
C ALA A 168 -18.52 -34.96 -18.07
N ILE A 169 -17.21 -35.19 -18.09
CA ILE A 169 -16.49 -35.62 -19.29
C ILE A 169 -16.86 -37.06 -19.65
N LEU A 170 -16.98 -37.96 -18.66
CA LEU A 170 -17.39 -39.35 -18.88
C LEU A 170 -18.84 -39.46 -19.38
N ASP A 171 -19.77 -38.67 -18.82
CA ASP A 171 -21.18 -38.67 -19.23
C ASP A 171 -21.40 -38.04 -20.61
N GLY A 172 -20.46 -37.23 -21.08
CA GLY A 172 -20.52 -36.55 -22.39
C GLY A 172 -19.87 -37.31 -23.55
N LEU A 173 -19.19 -38.43 -23.28
CA LEU A 173 -18.57 -39.34 -24.26
C LEU A 173 -19.56 -40.42 -24.73
#